data_AF-A0A1I1PVY7-F1
#
_entry.id   AF-A0A1I1PVY7-F1
#
_cell.length_a   1.000
_cell.length_b   1.000
_cell.length_c   1.000
_cell.angle_alpha   90.00
_cell.angle_beta   90.00
_cell.angle_gamma   90.00
#
_symmetry.space_group_name_H-M   'P 1'
#
loop_
_entity.id
_entity.type
_entity.pdbx_description
1 polymer ?
#
loop_
_entity_poly.entity_id
_entity_poly.type
_entity_poly.pdbx_seq_one_letter_code
_entity_poly.pdbx_strand_id
1 'polypeptide(L)'
;MRVRSERAGPARRGPSRRARRALLSAVCALAVLLGVGFGVLGGEDPGPAPVPTASTQLPPSPSAPTSAPATPTTGATEPPPPVTATPGTALAALAQLPVRGRAPQTGYDRDQYGEGWVDTDRNGCDTRNDVLARDLTAEQFRPGTRDCVVTSGVLLDPYSGATILFQRGQGTSELVQIDHVVALSNSWQTGAQGWDAATRVAFANDPLNLLAVDGGLNSQKRDGDAATWLPPDRGYRCAYVARQVAVKVSYGLWTTQAEHDAMATVLATCPEQLVPVG
;
A
#
# COMPACT_ATOMS: atom_id res chain seq x y z
N MET A 1 -72.99 -16.88 -23.05
CA MET A 1 -71.82 -17.46 -22.35
C MET A 1 -71.15 -16.37 -21.52
N ARG A 2 -71.19 -16.46 -20.18
CA ARG A 2 -70.55 -15.52 -19.25
C ARG A 2 -69.17 -16.07 -18.87
N VAL A 3 -68.12 -15.30 -19.07
CA VAL A 3 -66.77 -15.61 -18.56
C VAL A 3 -66.60 -14.91 -17.21
N ARG A 4 -66.27 -15.69 -16.17
CA ARG A 4 -66.08 -15.23 -14.79
C ARG A 4 -64.71 -14.57 -14.62
N SER A 5 -64.70 -13.48 -13.85
CA SER A 5 -63.52 -12.78 -13.34
C SER A 5 -62.99 -13.53 -12.10
N GLU A 6 -61.69 -13.87 -12.10
CA GLU A 6 -60.99 -14.40 -10.94
C GLU A 6 -60.34 -13.25 -10.14
N ARG A 7 -60.58 -13.24 -8.82
CA ARG A 7 -60.02 -12.29 -7.85
C ARG A 7 -58.70 -12.82 -7.30
N ALA A 8 -57.69 -11.97 -7.24
CA ALA A 8 -56.43 -12.23 -6.55
C ALA A 8 -56.61 -12.22 -5.01
N GLY A 9 -55.99 -13.19 -4.32
CA GLY A 9 -55.94 -13.28 -2.86
C GLY A 9 -54.81 -12.44 -2.23
N PRO A 10 -54.83 -12.22 -0.90
CA PRO A 10 -53.94 -11.27 -0.25
C PRO A 10 -52.53 -11.84 0.02
N ALA A 11 -51.52 -10.99 -0.16
CA ALA A 11 -50.11 -11.29 0.10
C ALA A 11 -49.81 -11.36 1.61
N ARG A 12 -49.08 -12.41 2.04
CA ARG A 12 -48.61 -12.59 3.42
C ARG A 12 -47.39 -11.70 3.68
N ARG A 13 -47.43 -10.88 4.74
CA ARG A 13 -46.29 -10.08 5.23
C ARG A 13 -45.33 -10.96 6.05
N GLY A 14 -44.05 -10.95 5.69
CA GLY A 14 -42.97 -11.54 6.49
C GLY A 14 -42.56 -10.65 7.67
N PRO A 15 -41.95 -11.22 8.73
CA PRO A 15 -41.62 -10.49 9.95
C PRO A 15 -40.41 -9.54 9.75
N SER A 16 -40.43 -8.41 10.46
CA SER A 16 -39.46 -7.32 10.35
C SER A 16 -38.13 -7.60 11.06
N ARG A 17 -37.05 -6.98 10.54
CA ARG A 17 -35.62 -7.19 10.88
C ARG A 17 -35.18 -6.81 12.30
N ARG A 18 -36.08 -6.53 13.25
CA ARG A 18 -35.72 -6.07 14.61
C ARG A 18 -35.53 -7.17 15.66
N ALA A 19 -35.64 -8.46 15.30
CA ALA A 19 -35.66 -9.56 16.27
C ALA A 19 -34.48 -10.55 16.25
N ARG A 20 -33.31 -10.19 15.67
CA ARG A 20 -32.15 -11.12 15.61
C ARG A 20 -30.84 -10.59 16.22
N ARG A 21 -30.90 -9.60 17.11
CA ARG A 21 -29.77 -9.20 17.95
C ARG A 21 -30.05 -9.54 19.41
N ALA A 22 -29.77 -10.76 19.80
CA ALA A 22 -29.43 -11.15 21.18
C ALA A 22 -29.08 -12.64 21.20
N LEU A 23 -28.13 -13.01 22.06
CA LEU A 23 -27.69 -14.36 22.46
C LEU A 23 -26.42 -14.86 21.78
N LEU A 24 -25.27 -14.47 22.35
CA LEU A 24 -24.11 -15.34 22.54
C LEU A 24 -23.19 -14.70 23.60
N SER A 25 -23.46 -15.01 24.87
CA SER A 25 -22.54 -14.79 26.00
C SER A 25 -22.71 -15.91 27.02
N ALA A 26 -21.56 -16.36 27.55
CA ALA A 26 -21.32 -17.28 28.68
C ALA A 26 -21.40 -18.78 28.38
N VAL A 27 -20.28 -19.50 28.57
CA VAL A 27 -20.00 -20.29 29.81
C VAL A 27 -18.48 -20.59 29.86
N CYS A 28 -17.87 -20.20 30.98
CA CYS A 28 -16.52 -20.59 31.40
C CYS A 28 -16.57 -21.75 32.41
N ALA A 29 -15.44 -22.47 32.46
CA ALA A 29 -14.92 -23.27 33.57
C ALA A 29 -15.53 -24.66 33.85
N LEU A 30 -14.70 -25.69 33.66
CA LEU A 30 -14.62 -26.81 34.58
C LEU A 30 -13.18 -27.33 34.63
N ALA A 31 -12.58 -27.29 35.81
CA ALA A 31 -11.39 -28.04 36.20
C ALA A 31 -11.77 -28.91 37.40
N VAL A 32 -11.06 -30.03 37.59
CA VAL A 32 -10.56 -30.59 38.88
C VAL A 32 -10.42 -32.12 38.86
N LEU A 33 -9.13 -32.52 38.97
CA LEU A 33 -8.51 -33.66 39.70
C LEU A 33 -8.75 -35.13 39.31
N LEU A 34 -7.62 -35.80 39.03
CA LEU A 34 -7.13 -36.96 39.78
C LEU A 34 -5.62 -37.10 39.53
N GLY A 35 -4.83 -37.19 40.60
CA GLY A 35 -3.37 -37.30 40.57
C GLY A 35 -2.87 -38.62 41.13
N VAL A 36 -1.64 -38.99 40.76
CA VAL A 36 -0.67 -39.91 41.41
C VAL A 36 0.66 -39.53 40.73
N GLY A 37 1.73 -38.99 41.33
CA GLY A 37 2.46 -39.38 42.54
C GLY A 37 3.63 -40.29 42.15
N PHE A 38 4.89 -39.80 42.09
CA PHE A 38 6.14 -40.54 42.38
C PHE A 38 7.41 -39.71 42.05
N GLY A 39 8.38 -39.70 42.97
CA GLY A 39 9.81 -39.69 42.63
C GLY A 39 10.60 -38.39 42.74
N VAL A 40 11.15 -38.14 43.93
CA VAL A 40 12.26 -37.20 44.20
C VAL A 40 13.55 -37.72 43.57
N LEU A 41 14.26 -36.91 42.78
CA LEU A 41 15.74 -36.85 42.74
C LEU A 41 16.18 -35.42 42.41
N GLY A 42 17.13 -34.91 43.20
CA GLY A 42 17.58 -33.53 43.20
C GLY A 42 18.32 -33.09 41.95
N GLY A 43 18.24 -31.78 41.72
CA GLY A 43 19.04 -31.02 40.76
C GLY A 43 18.96 -29.56 41.18
N GLU A 44 19.96 -29.11 41.93
CA GLU A 44 20.25 -27.70 42.16
C GLU A 44 20.51 -27.02 40.81
N ASP A 45 19.67 -26.04 40.45
CA ASP A 45 19.91 -25.15 39.31
C ASP A 45 20.65 -23.91 39.84
N PRO A 46 21.87 -23.62 39.37
CA PRO A 46 22.73 -22.59 39.94
C PRO A 46 22.24 -21.18 39.58
N GLY A 47 22.29 -20.27 40.54
CA GLY A 47 22.02 -18.85 40.35
C GLY A 47 22.96 -18.21 39.31
N PRO A 48 22.57 -17.06 38.74
CA PRO A 48 23.34 -16.41 37.69
C PRO A 48 24.73 -15.99 38.20
N ALA A 49 25.77 -16.42 37.48
CA ALA A 49 27.15 -16.07 37.76
C ALA A 49 27.38 -14.55 37.71
N PRO A 50 28.26 -13.99 38.56
CA PRO A 50 28.63 -12.59 38.50
C PRO A 50 29.48 -12.33 37.24
N VAL A 51 29.12 -11.28 36.51
CA VAL A 51 29.88 -10.77 35.37
C VAL A 51 31.22 -10.21 35.89
N PRO A 52 32.39 -10.61 35.35
CA PRO A 52 33.65 -10.00 35.76
C PRO A 52 33.80 -8.62 35.11
N THR A 53 33.85 -7.58 35.93
CA THR A 53 34.31 -6.25 35.52
C THR A 53 35.83 -6.29 35.32
N ALA A 54 36.26 -6.57 34.09
CA ALA A 54 37.66 -6.48 33.71
C ALA A 54 37.97 -5.05 33.22
N SER A 55 38.58 -4.26 34.10
CA SER A 55 39.29 -3.02 33.74
C SER A 55 40.39 -3.35 32.73
N THR A 56 40.20 -2.94 31.47
CA THR A 56 41.25 -3.04 30.46
C THR A 56 42.03 -1.73 30.43
N GLN A 57 43.27 -1.83 30.88
CA GLN A 57 44.30 -0.81 30.89
C GLN A 57 44.74 -0.51 29.45
N LEU A 58 44.76 0.76 29.04
CA LEU A 58 45.26 1.19 27.73
C LEU A 58 46.78 0.96 27.61
N PRO A 59 47.29 0.37 26.51
CA PRO A 59 48.71 0.34 26.21
C PRO A 59 49.21 1.69 25.67
N PRO A 60 50.52 2.01 25.82
CA PRO A 60 51.07 3.29 25.40
C PRO A 60 51.23 3.41 23.88
N SER A 61 51.05 4.64 23.39
CA SER A 61 51.23 5.06 22.01
C SER A 61 52.65 4.79 21.48
N PRO A 62 52.80 4.20 20.27
CA PRO A 62 54.03 4.31 19.51
C PRO A 62 54.04 5.63 18.72
N SER A 63 55.13 6.38 18.85
CA SER A 63 55.46 7.52 17.98
C SER A 63 56.21 7.05 16.73
N ALA A 64 55.74 7.46 15.54
CA ALA A 64 56.51 7.78 14.31
C ALA A 64 55.55 7.88 13.10
N PRO A 65 55.95 8.45 11.94
CA PRO A 65 56.74 9.65 11.69
C PRO A 65 55.93 10.71 10.88
N THR A 66 56.44 11.94 10.86
CA THR A 66 55.93 13.06 10.05
C THR A 66 55.95 12.73 8.55
N SER A 67 54.77 12.55 7.95
CA SER A 67 54.57 12.65 6.50
C SER A 67 53.86 13.96 6.19
N ALA A 68 54.43 14.73 5.25
CA ALA A 68 53.87 15.99 4.78
C ALA A 68 52.45 15.83 4.19
N PRO A 69 51.58 16.84 4.26
CA PRO A 69 50.28 16.77 3.62
C PRO A 69 50.43 16.95 2.10
N ALA A 70 50.13 15.90 1.34
CA ALA A 70 49.79 16.05 -0.07
C ALA A 70 48.37 16.61 -0.15
N THR A 71 48.24 17.79 -0.72
CA THR A 71 46.97 18.46 -1.01
C THR A 71 46.11 17.56 -1.91
N PRO A 72 44.87 17.22 -1.54
CA PRO A 72 43.95 16.64 -2.49
C PRO A 72 43.54 17.74 -3.47
N THR A 73 43.93 17.61 -4.73
CA THR A 73 43.35 18.39 -5.82
C THR A 73 41.89 17.96 -5.96
N THR A 74 40.99 18.75 -5.38
CA THR A 74 39.56 18.67 -5.62
C THR A 74 39.31 18.94 -7.11
N GLY A 75 39.20 17.88 -7.90
CA GLY A 75 38.57 17.97 -9.21
C GLY A 75 37.12 18.38 -8.98
N ALA A 76 36.82 19.65 -9.23
CA ALA A 76 35.46 20.14 -9.25
C ALA A 76 34.75 19.48 -10.43
N THR A 77 34.01 18.40 -10.16
CA THR A 77 33.00 17.89 -11.08
C THR A 77 31.99 19.00 -11.28
N GLU A 78 31.93 19.54 -12.50
CA GLU A 78 30.92 20.49 -12.92
C GLU A 78 29.52 19.94 -12.56
N PRO A 79 28.65 20.72 -11.88
CA PRO A 79 27.29 20.27 -11.61
C PRO A 79 26.61 19.94 -12.95
N PRO A 80 25.87 18.83 -13.05
CA PRO A 80 25.11 18.55 -14.25
C PRO A 80 24.20 19.75 -14.58
N PRO A 81 23.98 20.05 -15.87
CA PRO A 81 23.15 21.17 -16.26
C PRO A 81 21.76 21.06 -15.62
N PRO A 82 21.11 22.19 -15.30
CA PRO A 82 19.78 22.17 -14.70
C PRO A 82 18.82 21.41 -15.62
N VAL A 83 18.23 20.33 -15.09
CA VAL A 83 17.20 19.56 -15.79
C VAL A 83 16.01 20.48 -16.05
N THR A 84 15.85 20.88 -17.31
CA THR A 84 14.76 21.77 -17.71
C THR A 84 13.54 20.92 -18.00
N ALA A 85 12.42 21.25 -17.37
CA ALA A 85 11.22 20.45 -17.49
C ALA A 85 10.50 20.71 -18.82
N THR A 86 10.48 19.72 -19.71
CA THR A 86 9.75 19.78 -20.98
C THR A 86 8.23 19.67 -20.73
N PRO A 87 7.36 20.47 -21.38
CA PRO A 87 5.92 20.33 -21.25
C PRO A 87 5.43 18.89 -21.51
N GLY A 88 4.52 18.40 -20.67
CA GLY A 88 4.01 17.01 -20.73
C GLY A 88 4.82 16.00 -19.93
N THR A 89 6.00 16.36 -19.43
CA THR A 89 6.79 15.51 -18.53
C THR A 89 6.24 15.52 -17.10
N ALA A 90 6.48 14.45 -16.35
CA ALA A 90 6.18 14.37 -14.93
C ALA A 90 6.94 15.40 -14.12
N LEU A 91 8.17 15.76 -14.51
CA LEU A 91 8.94 16.81 -13.85
C LEU A 91 8.27 18.18 -14.02
N ALA A 92 7.73 18.47 -15.22
CA ALA A 92 6.99 19.72 -15.45
C ALA A 92 5.68 19.75 -14.66
N ALA A 93 4.96 18.63 -14.60
CA ALA A 93 3.72 18.53 -13.81
C ALA A 93 3.98 18.65 -12.30
N LEU A 94 5.05 18.03 -11.79
CA LEU A 94 5.47 18.13 -10.39
C LEU A 94 5.75 19.58 -9.99
N ALA A 95 6.36 20.38 -10.88
CA ALA A 95 6.64 21.79 -10.63
C ALA A 95 5.37 22.65 -10.45
N GLN A 96 4.21 22.18 -10.92
CA GLN A 96 2.93 22.86 -10.78
C GLN A 96 2.13 22.42 -9.54
N LEU A 97 2.52 21.33 -8.88
CA LEU A 97 1.84 20.86 -7.68
C LEU A 97 2.09 21.83 -6.53
N PRO A 98 1.05 22.23 -5.77
CA PRO A 98 1.25 23.00 -4.55
C PRO A 98 2.14 22.22 -3.57
N VAL A 99 2.99 22.93 -2.85
CA VAL A 99 3.80 22.38 -1.76
C VAL A 99 3.29 22.96 -0.44
N ARG A 100 2.84 22.09 0.47
CA ARG A 100 2.30 22.47 1.80
C ARG A 100 2.65 21.40 2.83
N GLY A 101 2.56 21.75 4.12
CA GLY A 101 2.65 20.75 5.20
C GLY A 101 1.52 19.72 5.13
N ARG A 102 1.69 18.57 5.80
CA ARG A 102 0.60 17.60 5.97
C ARG A 102 -0.50 18.22 6.83
N ALA A 103 -1.74 18.09 6.39
CA ALA A 103 -2.89 18.32 7.26
C ALA A 103 -2.97 17.20 8.33
N PRO A 104 -3.65 17.43 9.47
CA PRO A 104 -3.85 16.39 10.48
C PRO A 104 -4.57 15.17 9.90
N GLN A 105 -4.21 13.97 10.36
CA GLN A 105 -4.92 12.74 10.03
C GLN A 105 -6.26 12.60 10.80
N THR A 106 -6.54 13.50 11.75
CA THR A 106 -7.77 13.50 12.54
C THR A 106 -9.01 13.37 11.66
N GLY A 107 -9.92 12.48 12.03
CA GLY A 107 -11.18 12.25 11.31
C GLY A 107 -11.05 11.38 10.06
N TYR A 108 -9.85 10.91 9.72
CA TYR A 108 -9.65 9.91 8.67
C TYR A 108 -10.26 8.58 9.10
N ASP A 109 -11.13 8.05 8.25
CA ASP A 109 -11.58 6.67 8.26
C ASP A 109 -11.55 6.13 6.83
N ARG A 110 -11.04 4.90 6.66
CA ARG A 110 -10.96 4.28 5.33
C ARG A 110 -12.35 4.14 4.69
N ASP A 111 -13.39 3.93 5.49
CA ASP A 111 -14.77 3.76 5.01
C ASP A 111 -15.33 5.03 4.36
N GLN A 112 -14.69 6.20 4.57
CA GLN A 112 -15.03 7.44 3.87
C GLN A 112 -14.72 7.41 2.37
N TYR A 113 -13.97 6.41 1.92
CA TYR A 113 -13.65 6.14 0.52
C TYR A 113 -14.56 5.08 -0.12
N GLY A 114 -15.61 4.65 0.59
CA GLY A 114 -16.60 3.69 0.11
C GLY A 114 -16.38 2.26 0.57
N GLU A 115 -17.34 1.40 0.23
CA GLU A 115 -17.35 -0.01 0.63
C GLU A 115 -16.50 -0.86 -0.31
N GLY A 116 -15.17 -0.77 -0.16
CA GLY A 116 -14.22 -1.60 -0.91
C GLY A 116 -14.14 -1.26 -2.40
N TRP A 117 -14.17 -2.29 -3.24
CA TRP A 117 -14.05 -2.18 -4.70
C TRP A 117 -15.43 -2.10 -5.32
N VAL A 118 -15.69 -1.04 -6.09
CA VAL A 118 -17.00 -0.81 -6.72
C VAL A 118 -16.84 -0.73 -8.24
N ASP A 119 -17.86 -1.18 -8.96
CA ASP A 119 -17.91 -1.07 -10.43
C ASP A 119 -18.18 0.39 -10.85
N THR A 120 -17.12 1.18 -11.03
CA THR A 120 -17.23 2.61 -11.38
C THR A 120 -17.51 2.85 -12.86
N ASP A 121 -17.05 1.98 -13.74
CA ASP A 121 -17.23 2.11 -15.19
C ASP A 121 -18.50 1.41 -15.71
N ARG A 122 -19.17 0.66 -14.84
CA ARG A 122 -20.41 -0.11 -15.10
C ARG A 122 -20.21 -1.24 -16.11
N ASN A 123 -19.01 -1.81 -16.18
CA ASN A 123 -18.71 -2.94 -17.04
C ASN A 123 -19.24 -4.28 -16.47
N GLY A 124 -19.61 -4.31 -15.18
CA GLY A 124 -20.13 -5.46 -14.45
C GLY A 124 -19.10 -6.20 -13.58
N CYS A 125 -17.87 -5.72 -13.53
CA CYS A 125 -16.76 -6.23 -12.73
C CYS A 125 -16.43 -5.23 -11.60
N ASP A 126 -15.91 -5.73 -10.47
CA ASP A 126 -15.39 -4.83 -9.45
C ASP A 126 -13.99 -4.34 -9.84
N THR A 127 -13.62 -3.13 -9.40
CA THR A 127 -12.32 -2.53 -9.74
C THR A 127 -11.12 -3.41 -9.42
N ARG A 128 -11.19 -4.23 -8.35
CA ARG A 128 -10.07 -5.13 -8.04
C ARG A 128 -9.86 -6.12 -9.17
N ASN A 129 -10.93 -6.69 -9.70
CA ASN A 129 -10.81 -7.62 -10.81
C ASN A 129 -10.43 -6.92 -12.11
N ASP A 130 -10.88 -5.69 -12.34
CA ASP A 130 -10.40 -4.90 -13.49
C ASP A 130 -8.89 -4.68 -13.42
N VAL A 131 -8.37 -4.32 -12.24
CA VAL A 131 -6.92 -4.13 -12.05
C VAL A 131 -6.16 -5.45 -12.18
N LEU A 132 -6.68 -6.55 -11.64
CA LEU A 132 -6.05 -7.87 -11.82
C LEU A 132 -6.06 -8.31 -13.29
N ALA A 133 -7.16 -8.10 -14.01
CA ALA A 133 -7.24 -8.45 -15.43
C ALA A 133 -6.30 -7.58 -16.29
N ARG A 134 -6.11 -6.31 -15.91
CA ARG A 134 -5.19 -5.39 -16.58
C ARG A 134 -3.71 -5.73 -16.33
N ASP A 135 -3.36 -6.05 -15.09
CA ASP A 135 -1.96 -6.12 -14.65
C ASP A 135 -1.38 -7.54 -14.64
N LEU A 136 -2.23 -8.57 -14.64
CA LEU A 136 -1.79 -9.95 -14.79
C LEU A 136 -1.66 -10.33 -16.25
N THR A 137 -0.85 -11.35 -16.49
CA THR A 137 -0.78 -12.08 -17.76
C THR A 137 -1.18 -13.53 -17.55
N ALA A 138 -1.57 -14.23 -18.62
CA ALA A 138 -2.02 -15.63 -18.54
C ALA A 138 -3.14 -15.83 -17.49
N GLU A 139 -3.99 -14.82 -17.38
CA GLU A 139 -5.10 -14.76 -16.45
C GLU A 139 -6.18 -15.78 -16.81
N GLN A 140 -6.81 -16.32 -15.77
CA GLN A 140 -7.97 -17.18 -15.91
C GLN A 140 -9.13 -16.57 -15.16
N PHE A 141 -10.33 -16.79 -15.69
CA PHE A 141 -11.56 -16.27 -15.14
C PHE A 141 -12.46 -17.40 -14.66
N ARG A 142 -13.27 -17.10 -13.64
CA ARG A 142 -14.31 -18.01 -13.18
C ARG A 142 -15.37 -18.17 -14.28
N PRO A 143 -15.73 -19.40 -14.67
CA PRO A 143 -16.82 -19.61 -15.63
C PRO A 143 -18.12 -18.96 -15.18
N GLY A 144 -18.84 -18.36 -16.13
CA GLY A 144 -20.13 -17.72 -15.88
C GLY A 144 -20.06 -16.30 -15.29
N THR A 145 -18.86 -15.71 -15.15
CA THR A 145 -18.71 -14.33 -14.65
C THR A 145 -18.47 -13.29 -15.73
N ARG A 146 -18.58 -13.64 -17.03
CA ARG A 146 -18.26 -12.75 -18.16
C ARG A 146 -16.86 -12.13 -18.02
N ASP A 147 -15.89 -12.97 -17.69
CA ASP A 147 -14.49 -12.56 -17.48
C ASP A 147 -14.28 -11.49 -16.39
N CYS A 148 -15.20 -11.39 -15.41
CA CYS A 148 -15.05 -10.47 -14.29
C CYS A 148 -14.34 -11.03 -13.06
N VAL A 149 -14.25 -12.35 -12.84
CA VAL A 149 -13.64 -12.88 -11.62
C VAL A 149 -12.36 -13.58 -11.95
N VAL A 150 -11.23 -12.89 -11.80
CA VAL A 150 -9.90 -13.44 -12.00
C VAL A 150 -9.61 -14.49 -10.94
N THR A 151 -9.33 -15.72 -11.35
CA THR A 151 -9.03 -16.88 -10.50
C THR A 151 -7.55 -17.20 -10.42
N SER A 152 -6.77 -16.86 -11.45
CA SER A 152 -5.31 -17.01 -11.45
C SER A 152 -4.67 -16.10 -12.51
N GLY A 153 -3.36 -15.97 -12.47
CA GLY A 153 -2.56 -15.25 -13.46
C GLY A 153 -1.11 -15.10 -13.00
N VAL A 154 -0.30 -14.42 -13.79
CA VAL A 154 1.11 -14.17 -13.53
C VAL A 154 1.34 -12.67 -13.46
N LEU A 155 1.77 -12.19 -12.29
CA LEU A 155 2.16 -10.80 -12.08
C LEU A 155 3.65 -10.66 -12.34
N LEU A 156 4.03 -9.76 -13.25
CA LEU A 156 5.36 -9.18 -13.30
C LEU A 156 5.36 -7.96 -12.38
N ASP A 157 5.72 -8.16 -11.12
CA ASP A 157 5.51 -7.16 -10.08
C ASP A 157 6.41 -5.94 -10.28
N PRO A 158 5.84 -4.74 -10.47
CA PRO A 158 6.63 -3.55 -10.72
C PRO A 158 7.40 -3.07 -9.47
N TYR A 159 7.04 -3.52 -8.27
CA TYR A 159 7.69 -3.04 -7.04
C TYR A 159 8.97 -3.79 -6.70
N SER A 160 8.96 -5.12 -6.86
CA SER A 160 10.10 -6.00 -6.59
C SER A 160 10.90 -6.36 -7.85
N GLY A 161 10.31 -6.26 -9.04
CA GLY A 161 10.84 -6.82 -10.28
C GLY A 161 10.70 -8.34 -10.37
N ALA A 162 10.03 -8.99 -9.39
CA ALA A 162 9.84 -10.43 -9.36
C ALA A 162 8.61 -10.88 -10.15
N THR A 163 8.58 -12.17 -10.50
CA THR A 163 7.38 -12.81 -11.04
C THR A 163 6.62 -13.50 -9.90
N ILE A 164 5.34 -13.18 -9.74
CA ILE A 164 4.46 -13.74 -8.69
C ILE A 164 3.31 -14.48 -9.36
N LEU A 165 3.12 -15.75 -8.98
CA LEU A 165 1.97 -16.53 -9.40
C LEU A 165 0.76 -16.17 -8.53
N PHE A 166 -0.24 -15.55 -9.14
CA PHE A 166 -1.50 -15.28 -8.49
C PHE A 166 -2.43 -16.49 -8.61
N GLN A 167 -2.95 -16.93 -7.48
CA GLN A 167 -4.09 -17.83 -7.41
C GLN A 167 -5.10 -17.22 -6.43
N ARG A 168 -6.38 -17.22 -6.80
CA ARG A 168 -7.44 -16.78 -5.89
C ARG A 168 -7.62 -17.84 -4.81
N GLY A 169 -7.48 -17.45 -3.55
CA GLY A 169 -7.56 -18.35 -2.41
C GLY A 169 -6.58 -17.98 -1.29
N GLN A 170 -6.65 -18.74 -0.21
CA GLN A 170 -5.77 -18.58 0.94
C GLN A 170 -4.30 -18.79 0.54
N GLY A 171 -3.40 -17.99 1.13
CA GLY A 171 -1.96 -18.10 0.95
C GLY A 171 -1.37 -17.49 -0.33
N THR A 172 -2.20 -17.18 -1.34
CA THR A 172 -1.73 -16.62 -2.62
C THR A 172 -2.39 -15.29 -2.97
N SER A 173 -3.65 -15.09 -2.58
CA SER A 173 -4.31 -13.78 -2.78
C SER A 173 -3.72 -12.65 -1.94
N GLU A 174 -3.01 -12.97 -0.86
CA GLU A 174 -2.30 -11.99 -0.04
C GLU A 174 -0.95 -11.60 -0.63
N LEU A 175 -0.37 -12.45 -1.50
CA LEU A 175 0.88 -12.18 -2.20
C LEU A 175 0.70 -11.11 -3.28
N VAL A 176 -0.51 -10.97 -3.84
CA VAL A 176 -0.85 -9.92 -4.80
C VAL A 176 -1.95 -9.04 -4.23
N GLN A 177 -1.59 -7.81 -3.89
CA GLN A 177 -2.51 -6.79 -3.41
C GLN A 177 -2.73 -5.72 -4.47
N ILE A 178 -3.85 -5.00 -4.36
CA ILE A 178 -4.06 -3.80 -5.16
C ILE A 178 -3.63 -2.63 -4.29
N ASP A 179 -2.53 -1.97 -4.66
CA ASP A 179 -2.03 -0.77 -4.00
C ASP A 179 -2.74 0.48 -4.52
N HIS A 180 -2.99 1.40 -3.60
CA HIS A 180 -3.28 2.79 -3.90
C HIS A 180 -1.93 3.53 -4.01
N VAL A 181 -1.47 3.78 -5.23
CA VAL A 181 -0.14 4.37 -5.52
C VAL A 181 0.06 5.67 -4.74
N VAL A 182 -0.98 6.52 -4.70
CA VAL A 182 -1.17 7.52 -3.63
C VAL A 182 -2.12 6.95 -2.59
N ALA A 183 -1.60 6.64 -1.40
CA ALA A 183 -2.37 5.99 -0.34
C ALA A 183 -3.55 6.85 0.13
N LEU A 184 -4.67 6.20 0.51
CA LEU A 184 -5.89 6.88 0.95
C LEU A 184 -5.68 7.79 2.18
N SER A 185 -4.78 7.42 3.10
CA SER A 185 -4.45 8.26 4.25
C SER A 185 -3.50 9.40 3.90
N ASN A 186 -2.62 9.20 2.91
CA ASN A 186 -1.80 10.29 2.37
C ASN A 186 -2.68 11.34 1.69
N SER A 187 -3.60 10.91 0.81
CA SER A 187 -4.51 11.84 0.13
C SER A 187 -5.38 12.61 1.12
N TRP A 188 -5.81 11.99 2.23
CA TRP A 188 -6.52 12.69 3.31
C TRP A 188 -5.71 13.86 3.88
N GLN A 189 -4.43 13.63 4.15
CA GLN A 189 -3.51 14.63 4.70
C GLN A 189 -3.03 15.65 3.64
N THR A 190 -3.28 15.38 2.35
CA THR A 190 -2.84 16.22 1.24
C THR A 190 -3.96 16.75 0.35
N GLY A 191 -5.23 16.72 0.80
CA GLY A 191 -6.34 17.42 0.16
C GLY A 191 -7.73 16.78 0.26
N ALA A 192 -7.81 15.45 0.45
CA ALA A 192 -9.07 14.73 0.38
C ALA A 192 -10.05 14.99 1.55
N GLN A 193 -9.60 15.68 2.59
CA GLN A 193 -10.48 16.23 3.64
C GLN A 193 -11.57 17.15 3.08
N GLY A 194 -11.25 17.91 2.04
CA GLY A 194 -12.19 18.85 1.40
C GLY A 194 -13.10 18.20 0.35
N TRP A 195 -12.91 16.92 0.04
CA TRP A 195 -13.69 16.24 -0.98
C TRP A 195 -15.05 15.79 -0.47
N ASP A 196 -16.01 15.73 -1.38
CA ASP A 196 -17.24 14.99 -1.15
C ASP A 196 -17.00 13.47 -1.18
N ALA A 197 -18.02 12.71 -0.78
CA ALA A 197 -17.92 11.25 -0.72
C ALA A 197 -17.74 10.63 -2.12
N ALA A 198 -18.37 11.19 -3.15
CA ALA A 198 -18.29 10.67 -4.51
C ALA A 198 -16.86 10.76 -5.06
N THR A 199 -16.17 11.88 -4.83
CA THR A 199 -14.77 12.09 -5.24
C THR A 199 -13.83 11.14 -4.50
N ARG A 200 -14.06 10.89 -3.21
CA ARG A 200 -13.28 9.88 -2.46
C ARG A 200 -13.47 8.47 -3.01
N VAL A 201 -14.71 8.08 -3.34
CA VAL A 201 -15.00 6.78 -3.95
C VAL A 201 -14.33 6.67 -5.32
N ALA A 202 -14.41 7.71 -6.15
CA ALA A 202 -13.73 7.75 -7.44
C ALA A 202 -12.21 7.58 -7.28
N PHE A 203 -11.57 8.35 -6.40
CA PHE A 203 -10.14 8.26 -6.10
C PHE A 203 -9.70 6.85 -5.66
N ALA A 204 -10.53 6.18 -4.86
CA ALA A 204 -10.23 4.84 -4.37
C ALA A 204 -10.39 3.74 -5.42
N ASN A 205 -11.10 4.01 -6.51
CA ASN A 205 -11.39 3.04 -7.57
C ASN A 205 -10.80 3.46 -8.93
N ASP A 206 -9.97 4.51 -8.96
CA ASP A 206 -9.36 5.02 -10.19
C ASP A 206 -8.21 4.11 -10.65
N PRO A 207 -8.28 3.51 -11.86
CA PRO A 207 -7.20 2.70 -12.40
C PRO A 207 -5.84 3.41 -12.47
N LEU A 208 -5.80 4.75 -12.59
CA LEU A 208 -4.56 5.54 -12.54
C LEU A 208 -3.90 5.49 -11.17
N ASN A 209 -4.69 5.36 -10.10
CA ASN A 209 -4.21 5.27 -8.72
C ASN A 209 -4.05 3.82 -8.24
N LEU A 210 -4.38 2.82 -9.06
CA LEU A 210 -4.38 1.40 -8.65
C LEU A 210 -3.37 0.56 -9.43
N LEU A 211 -2.71 -0.36 -8.71
CA LEU A 211 -1.76 -1.32 -9.27
C LEU A 211 -1.84 -2.66 -8.54
N ALA A 212 -1.82 -3.78 -9.27
CA ALA A 212 -1.52 -5.07 -8.69
C ALA A 212 -0.01 -5.17 -8.39
N VAL A 213 0.34 -5.47 -7.13
CA VAL A 213 1.73 -5.47 -6.64
C VAL A 213 1.97 -6.57 -5.61
N ASP A 214 3.23 -6.82 -5.29
CA ASP A 214 3.64 -7.64 -4.15
C ASP A 214 3.01 -7.14 -2.83
N GLY A 215 2.29 -8.03 -2.15
CA GLY A 215 1.55 -7.71 -0.93
C GLY A 215 2.43 -7.39 0.27
N GLY A 216 3.63 -7.96 0.36
CA GLY A 216 4.60 -7.67 1.41
C GLY A 216 5.15 -6.25 1.26
N LEU A 217 5.52 -5.86 0.05
CA LEU A 217 5.97 -4.50 -0.26
C LEU A 217 4.87 -3.47 -0.10
N ASN A 218 3.63 -3.79 -0.48
CA ASN A 218 2.49 -2.91 -0.20
C ASN A 218 2.26 -2.72 1.31
N SER A 219 2.37 -3.81 2.08
CA SER A 219 2.27 -3.76 3.55
C SER A 219 3.43 -2.99 4.20
N GLN A 220 4.62 -3.01 3.57
CA GLN A 220 5.76 -2.19 3.98
C GLN A 220 5.55 -0.71 3.67
N LYS A 221 5.02 -0.39 2.48
CA LYS A 221 4.71 0.98 2.03
C LYS A 221 3.71 1.67 2.96
N ARG A 222 2.66 0.96 3.39
CA ARG A 222 1.56 1.50 4.21
C ARG A 222 0.97 2.77 3.59
N ASP A 223 1.00 3.88 4.32
CA ASP A 223 0.56 5.21 3.92
C ASP A 223 1.73 6.15 3.52
N GLY A 224 2.90 5.58 3.28
CA GLY A 224 4.10 6.30 2.88
C GLY A 224 3.94 7.05 1.55
N ASP A 225 4.49 8.26 1.51
CA ASP A 225 4.70 9.04 0.30
C ASP A 225 6.07 8.73 -0.33
N ALA A 226 6.37 9.36 -1.47
CA ALA A 226 7.65 9.17 -2.17
C ALA A 226 8.89 9.55 -1.35
N ALA A 227 8.76 10.34 -0.28
CA ALA A 227 9.88 10.66 0.61
C ALA A 227 10.18 9.53 1.61
N THR A 228 9.16 8.77 1.98
CA THR A 228 9.25 7.75 3.04
C THR A 228 9.36 6.34 2.47
N TRP A 229 8.86 6.11 1.26
CA TRP A 229 8.95 4.82 0.59
C TRP A 229 9.01 4.96 -0.93
N LEU A 230 9.94 4.21 -1.54
CA LEU A 230 10.05 4.02 -2.99
C LEU A 230 10.18 2.52 -3.28
N PRO A 231 9.67 2.03 -4.42
CA PRO A 231 9.85 0.67 -4.86
C PRO A 231 11.33 0.22 -4.77
N PRO A 232 11.61 -0.99 -4.22
CA PRO A 232 12.93 -1.59 -4.25
C PRO A 232 13.49 -1.73 -5.67
N ASP A 233 12.65 -2.09 -6.65
CA ASP A 233 13.03 -2.05 -8.05
C ASP A 233 13.25 -0.60 -8.50
N ARG A 234 14.52 -0.25 -8.71
CA ARG A 234 14.93 1.09 -9.11
C ARG A 234 14.49 1.43 -10.53
N GLY A 235 14.38 0.43 -11.41
CA GLY A 235 13.96 0.63 -12.80
C GLY A 235 12.54 1.18 -12.91
N TYR A 236 11.68 0.85 -11.95
CA TYR A 236 10.29 1.28 -11.93
C TYR A 236 10.04 2.66 -11.29
N ARG A 237 11.02 3.23 -10.57
CA ARG A 237 10.79 4.43 -9.74
C ARG A 237 10.31 5.66 -10.53
N CYS A 238 10.79 5.84 -11.75
CA CYS A 238 10.33 6.93 -12.62
C CYS A 238 8.84 6.81 -12.96
N ALA A 239 8.39 5.62 -13.36
CA ALA A 239 6.99 5.35 -13.65
C ALA A 239 6.12 5.49 -12.38
N TYR A 240 6.59 4.99 -11.24
CA TYR A 240 5.92 5.12 -9.95
C TYR A 240 5.72 6.59 -9.53
N VAL A 241 6.77 7.41 -9.59
CA VAL A 241 6.69 8.83 -9.25
C VAL A 241 5.84 9.60 -10.27
N ALA A 242 6.00 9.33 -11.57
CA ALA A 242 5.19 9.96 -12.61
C ALA A 242 3.69 9.66 -12.43
N ARG A 243 3.34 8.43 -12.03
CA ARG A 243 1.96 8.05 -11.70
C ARG A 243 1.44 8.77 -10.47
N GLN A 244 2.23 8.88 -9.39
CA GLN A 244 1.83 9.67 -8.21
C GLN A 244 1.58 11.14 -8.58
N VAL A 245 2.44 11.74 -9.40
CA VAL A 245 2.27 13.11 -9.90
C VAL A 245 0.97 13.22 -10.70
N ALA A 246 0.71 12.29 -11.62
CA ALA A 246 -0.53 12.25 -12.41
C ALA A 246 -1.77 12.22 -11.51
N VAL A 247 -1.80 11.31 -10.53
CA VAL A 247 -2.89 11.20 -9.56
C VAL A 247 -3.06 12.50 -8.78
N LYS A 248 -1.98 13.06 -8.23
CA LYS A 248 -2.07 14.30 -7.44
C LYS A 248 -2.57 15.48 -8.27
N VAL A 249 -2.16 15.59 -9.53
CA VAL A 249 -2.67 16.60 -10.46
C VAL A 249 -4.17 16.39 -10.72
N SER A 250 -4.59 15.17 -11.09
CA SER A 250 -5.98 14.87 -11.43
C SER A 250 -6.97 15.15 -10.29
N TYR A 251 -6.52 14.97 -9.04
CA TYR A 251 -7.36 15.14 -7.86
C TYR A 251 -7.09 16.43 -7.08
N GLY A 252 -6.20 17.31 -7.57
CA GLY A 252 -5.88 18.58 -6.89
C GLY A 252 -5.25 18.39 -5.51
N LEU A 253 -4.48 17.32 -5.31
CA LEU A 253 -3.71 17.08 -4.10
C LEU A 253 -2.42 17.90 -4.10
N TRP A 254 -1.88 18.21 -2.92
CA TRP A 254 -0.55 18.80 -2.78
C TRP A 254 0.52 17.76 -2.45
N THR A 255 1.77 18.21 -2.48
CA THR A 255 2.93 17.47 -1.96
C THR A 255 3.45 18.13 -0.68
N THR A 256 4.09 17.34 0.17
CA THR A 256 4.97 17.93 1.20
C THR A 256 6.30 18.35 0.57
N GLN A 257 7.05 19.23 1.23
CA GLN A 257 8.38 19.62 0.72
C GLN A 257 9.28 18.39 0.53
N ALA A 258 9.35 17.51 1.54
CA ALA A 258 10.16 16.30 1.45
C ALA A 258 9.70 15.36 0.32
N GLU A 259 8.39 15.21 0.13
CA GLU A 259 7.83 14.42 -0.97
C GLU A 259 8.17 15.03 -2.34
N HIS A 260 8.01 16.34 -2.49
CA HIS A 260 8.35 17.06 -3.72
C HIS A 260 9.82 16.87 -4.08
N ASP A 261 10.72 17.09 -3.11
CA ASP A 261 12.17 16.95 -3.30
C ASP A 261 12.56 15.52 -3.67
N ALA A 262 11.94 14.51 -3.04
CA ALA A 262 12.16 13.11 -3.35
C ALA A 262 11.68 12.76 -4.77
N MET A 263 10.49 13.22 -5.14
CA MET A 263 9.96 13.04 -6.50
C MET A 263 10.85 13.72 -7.54
N ALA A 264 11.29 14.95 -7.30
CA ALA A 264 12.17 15.70 -8.19
C ALA A 264 13.53 15.00 -8.34
N THR A 265 14.09 14.46 -7.26
CA THR A 265 15.34 13.69 -7.28
C THR A 265 15.22 12.45 -8.16
N VAL A 266 14.11 11.71 -8.05
CA VAL A 266 13.86 10.54 -8.92
C VAL A 266 13.71 10.99 -10.38
N LEU A 267 12.86 11.99 -10.65
CA LEU A 267 12.57 12.45 -12.00
C LEU A 267 13.75 13.11 -12.69
N ALA A 268 14.72 13.66 -11.94
CA ALA A 268 15.97 14.17 -12.51
C ALA A 268 16.80 13.07 -13.19
N THR A 269 16.61 11.79 -12.82
CA THR A 269 17.26 10.65 -13.49
C THR A 269 16.55 10.22 -14.78
N CYS A 270 15.36 10.75 -15.04
CA CYS A 270 14.50 10.42 -16.18
C CYS A 270 13.66 11.65 -16.60
N PRO A 271 14.31 12.74 -17.03
CA PRO A 271 13.63 14.03 -17.27
C PRO A 271 12.56 13.97 -18.37
N GLU A 272 12.67 13.01 -19.31
CA GLU A 272 11.72 12.78 -20.39
C GLU A 272 10.54 11.88 -20.00
N GLN A 273 10.47 11.42 -18.73
CA GLN A 273 9.35 10.61 -18.26
C GLN A 273 8.04 11.39 -18.39
N LEU A 274 7.15 10.90 -19.25
CA LEU A 274 5.83 11.49 -19.47
C LEU A 274 4.90 11.21 -18.28
N VAL A 275 3.95 12.13 -18.07
CA VAL A 275 2.79 11.88 -17.19
C VAL A 275 1.92 10.79 -17.85
N PRO A 276 1.62 9.68 -17.17
CA PRO A 276 0.69 8.69 -17.72
C PRO A 276 -0.71 9.30 -17.85
N VAL A 277 -1.38 9.00 -18.96
CA VAL A 277 -2.81 9.26 -19.11
C VAL A 277 -3.59 8.20 -18.34
N GLY A 278 -4.63 8.64 -17.63
CA GLY A 278 -5.61 7.76 -16.97
C GLY A 278 -6.65 7.26 -17.96
#